data_AF-A0A1H4KPK1-F1
#
_entry.id   AF-A0A1H4KPK1-F1
#
_cell.length_a   1.000
_cell.length_b   1.000
_cell.length_c   1.000
_cell.angle_alpha   90.00
_cell.angle_beta   90.00
_cell.angle_gamma   90.00
#
_symmetry.space_group_name_H-M   'P 1'
#
loop_
_entity.id
_entity.type
_entity.pdbx_description
1 polymer ?
#
loop_
_entity_poly.entity_id
_entity_poly.type
_entity_poly.pdbx_seq_one_letter_code
_entity_poly.pdbx_strand_id
1 'polypeptide(L)'
;MRSRAASVAGSLALASVLLVSACGGDESGSAQAGDLVRGRLGEVEGTTHSLLLPNGLLTVVAAEGPDSIGPTDAADGREHPAPDGAEWLTLDWELSPGEGLDPFQRTLMEDTAQRTTLELVAGDATTELGDAPGSTSTPTEVRTGGTVYVAVASGESPVVEVTFDGVTTSLDLDTGSATGDRADALADLAAPESAECPPLRGTGVSADVACTYTLTRVPYLSGQGWSDGDGWTVAQVETRIDSFTRAGTTYDVQGAEDASGFDGTTGESTVVDERLTSLVTRVVVDGNPSTLDIARTLTGLRADGQGPEDASAELTGTVELG
;
A
#
# COMPACT_ATOMS: atom_id res chain seq x y z
N MET A 1 -1.34 47.02 13.65
CA MET A 1 -2.69 46.87 14.23
C MET A 1 -2.69 45.61 15.08
N ARG A 2 -3.08 45.74 16.34
CA ARG A 2 -3.16 44.65 17.32
C ARG A 2 -4.49 43.91 17.08
N SER A 3 -4.48 42.59 16.98
CA SER A 3 -5.66 41.78 17.27
C SER A 3 -5.29 40.69 18.27
N ARG A 4 -6.08 40.64 19.35
CA ARG A 4 -5.93 39.78 20.52
C ARG A 4 -6.91 38.61 20.44
N ALA A 5 -6.41 37.44 20.86
CA ALA A 5 -7.02 36.45 21.76
C ALA A 5 -8.34 35.74 21.38
N ALA A 6 -8.29 34.41 21.46
CA ALA A 6 -9.13 33.63 22.39
C ALA A 6 -8.54 32.21 22.56
N SER A 7 -7.86 31.97 23.69
CA SER A 7 -7.51 30.63 24.16
C SER A 7 -8.68 30.11 25.00
N VAL A 8 -9.30 29.01 24.59
CA VAL A 8 -10.28 28.27 25.41
C VAL A 8 -9.54 27.11 26.07
N ALA A 9 -9.28 27.27 27.36
CA ALA A 9 -8.79 26.21 28.22
C ALA A 9 -9.97 25.32 28.64
N GLY A 10 -10.09 24.14 28.02
CA GLY A 10 -11.03 23.10 28.42
C GLY A 10 -10.33 22.08 29.32
N SER A 11 -10.55 22.18 30.63
CA SER A 11 -10.12 21.19 31.61
C SER A 11 -11.06 19.98 31.58
N LEU A 12 -10.65 18.87 30.96
CA LEU A 12 -11.28 17.56 31.17
C LEU A 12 -10.54 16.81 32.27
N ALA A 13 -11.25 16.59 33.37
CA ALA A 13 -10.85 15.71 34.45
C ALA A 13 -10.97 14.25 33.98
N LEU A 14 -9.84 13.60 33.64
CA LEU A 14 -9.80 12.16 33.51
C LEU A 14 -9.81 11.54 34.91
N ALA A 15 -10.94 10.91 35.25
CA ALA A 15 -11.06 10.00 36.37
C ALA A 15 -10.15 8.80 36.12
N SER A 16 -9.10 8.69 36.93
CA SER A 16 -8.18 7.56 36.95
C SER A 16 -8.87 6.36 37.60
N VAL A 17 -9.52 5.52 36.80
CA VAL A 17 -9.90 4.16 37.23
C VAL A 17 -8.64 3.31 37.16
N LEU A 18 -7.91 3.28 38.27
CA LEU A 18 -6.86 2.30 38.54
C LEU A 18 -7.53 0.94 38.73
N LEU A 19 -7.66 0.16 37.65
CA LEU A 19 -7.89 -1.28 37.74
C LEU A 19 -6.60 -1.92 38.25
N VAL A 20 -6.64 -2.28 39.53
CA VAL A 20 -5.62 -3.04 40.24
C VAL A 20 -5.66 -4.47 39.71
N SER A 21 -4.84 -4.81 38.73
CA SER A 21 -4.55 -6.20 38.36
C SER A 21 -3.40 -6.73 39.21
N ALA A 22 -3.73 -7.13 40.43
CA ALA A 22 -2.89 -7.94 41.28
C ALA A 22 -3.73 -9.09 41.85
N CYS A 23 -3.52 -10.30 41.36
CA CYS A 23 -3.60 -11.53 42.15
C CYS A 23 -3.11 -12.72 41.31
N GLY A 24 -1.97 -13.29 41.71
CA GLY A 24 -1.61 -14.64 41.32
C GLY A 24 -2.53 -15.61 42.06
N GLY A 25 -3.39 -16.28 41.31
CA GLY A 25 -4.12 -17.46 41.72
C GLY A 25 -3.84 -18.56 40.71
N ASP A 26 -3.56 -19.77 41.20
CA ASP A 26 -3.66 -21.00 40.43
C ASP A 26 -5.13 -21.20 40.00
N GLU A 27 -5.59 -20.40 39.06
CA GLU A 27 -6.84 -20.60 38.36
C GLU A 27 -6.48 -21.32 37.07
N SER A 28 -6.72 -22.64 37.06
CA SER A 28 -7.12 -23.34 35.85
C SER A 28 -8.44 -22.72 35.37
N GLY A 29 -8.38 -21.47 34.93
CA GLY A 29 -9.48 -20.75 34.33
C GLY A 29 -9.87 -21.53 33.10
N SER A 30 -11.08 -22.07 33.12
CA SER A 30 -11.68 -22.65 31.92
C SER A 30 -11.58 -21.61 30.82
N ALA A 31 -11.02 -22.01 29.68
CA ALA A 31 -10.97 -21.15 28.51
C ALA A 31 -12.38 -20.60 28.21
N GLN A 32 -12.47 -19.43 27.60
CA GLN A 32 -13.71 -18.76 27.22
C GLN A 32 -13.71 -18.46 25.72
N ALA A 33 -14.90 -18.24 25.14
CA ALA A 33 -14.98 -17.74 23.77
C ALA A 33 -14.18 -16.42 23.65
N GLY A 34 -13.42 -16.30 22.56
CA GLY A 34 -12.46 -15.22 22.33
C GLY A 34 -11.02 -15.54 22.79
N ASP A 35 -10.80 -16.62 23.53
CA ASP A 35 -9.45 -17.06 23.90
C ASP A 35 -8.64 -17.45 22.67
N LEU A 36 -7.36 -17.05 22.66
CA LEU A 36 -6.43 -17.32 21.58
C LEU A 36 -5.24 -18.15 22.08
N VAL A 37 -4.98 -19.26 21.40
CA VAL A 37 -3.79 -20.08 21.56
C VAL A 37 -2.94 -19.97 20.30
N ARG A 38 -1.69 -19.53 20.44
CA ARG A 38 -0.76 -19.50 19.30
C ARG A 38 -0.38 -20.91 18.90
N GLY A 39 -0.50 -21.22 17.61
CA GLY A 39 -0.04 -22.47 17.03
C GLY A 39 1.46 -22.46 16.72
N ARG A 40 2.03 -23.64 16.57
CA ARG A 40 3.33 -23.81 15.92
C ARG A 40 3.15 -23.70 14.41
N LEU A 41 4.19 -23.18 13.75
CA LEU A 41 4.20 -23.09 12.28
C LEU A 41 4.06 -24.50 11.69
N GLY A 42 3.09 -24.67 10.81
CA GLY A 42 2.78 -25.91 10.12
C GLY A 42 1.70 -25.69 9.07
N GLU A 43 1.59 -26.60 8.11
CA GLU A 43 0.54 -26.55 7.10
C GLU A 43 -0.81 -26.93 7.74
N VAL A 44 -1.80 -26.03 7.63
CA VAL A 44 -3.17 -26.29 8.05
C VAL A 44 -3.98 -26.71 6.83
N GLU A 45 -4.66 -27.84 6.92
CA GLU A 45 -5.62 -28.27 5.90
C GLU A 45 -6.99 -27.65 6.20
N GLY A 46 -7.54 -26.84 5.29
CA GLY A 46 -8.80 -26.13 5.49
C GLY A 46 -9.33 -25.46 4.23
N THR A 47 -10.33 -24.60 4.39
CA THR A 47 -10.82 -23.73 3.31
C THR A 47 -9.91 -22.52 3.19
N THR A 48 -9.40 -22.28 1.99
CA THR A 48 -8.51 -21.15 1.70
C THR A 48 -9.30 -19.97 1.14
N HIS A 49 -9.04 -18.80 1.69
CA HIS A 49 -9.54 -17.51 1.25
C HIS A 49 -8.38 -16.57 0.93
N SER A 50 -8.59 -15.67 -0.01
CA SER A 50 -7.58 -14.70 -0.41
C SER A 50 -8.18 -13.31 -0.49
N LEU A 51 -7.44 -12.33 0.02
CA LEU A 51 -7.81 -10.92 0.01
C LEU A 51 -6.63 -10.10 -0.52
N LEU A 52 -6.83 -9.41 -1.64
CA LEU A 52 -5.83 -8.48 -2.16
C LEU A 52 -5.84 -7.21 -1.33
N LEU A 53 -4.66 -6.81 -0.85
CA LEU A 53 -4.40 -5.61 -0.07
C LEU A 53 -3.42 -4.71 -0.85
N PRO A 54 -3.33 -3.42 -0.52
CA PRO A 54 -2.38 -2.53 -1.22
C PRO A 54 -0.92 -2.97 -1.08
N ASN A 55 -0.59 -3.70 -0.02
CA ASN A 55 0.76 -4.23 0.23
C ASN A 55 0.99 -5.68 -0.25
N GLY A 56 -0.01 -6.38 -0.81
CA GLY A 56 0.14 -7.75 -1.30
C GLY A 56 -1.10 -8.62 -1.13
N LEU A 57 -0.92 -9.94 -1.22
CA LEU A 57 -2.01 -10.90 -1.11
C LEU A 57 -2.03 -11.52 0.28
N LEU A 58 -3.11 -11.30 1.04
CA LEU A 58 -3.36 -12.03 2.27
C LEU A 58 -4.08 -13.33 1.93
N THR A 59 -3.51 -14.45 2.34
CA THR A 59 -4.14 -15.77 2.29
C THR A 59 -4.50 -16.19 3.72
N VAL A 60 -5.75 -16.61 3.92
CA VAL A 60 -6.25 -17.14 5.19
C VAL A 60 -6.78 -18.55 4.95
N VAL A 61 -6.29 -19.53 5.68
CA VAL A 61 -6.81 -20.89 5.73
C VAL A 61 -7.58 -21.05 7.03
N ALA A 62 -8.86 -21.38 6.92
CA ALA A 62 -9.74 -21.65 8.04
C ALA A 62 -10.11 -23.13 8.08
N ALA A 63 -10.02 -23.74 9.25
CA ALA A 63 -10.42 -25.13 9.47
C ALA A 63 -11.15 -25.28 10.80
N GLU A 64 -12.11 -26.21 10.84
CA GLU A 64 -12.67 -26.71 12.10
C GLU A 64 -11.51 -27.21 12.97
N GLY A 65 -11.39 -26.67 14.19
CA GLY A 65 -10.34 -27.06 15.12
C GLY A 65 -10.69 -28.32 15.89
N PRO A 66 -9.68 -28.94 16.52
CA PRO A 66 -9.90 -30.13 17.34
C PRO A 66 -10.66 -29.79 18.63
N ASP A 67 -11.27 -30.79 19.29
CA ASP A 67 -11.88 -30.62 20.62
C ASP A 67 -10.84 -30.23 21.72
N SER A 68 -9.56 -30.47 21.46
CA SER A 68 -8.43 -30.11 22.32
C SER A 68 -7.19 -29.87 21.47
N ILE A 69 -6.48 -28.77 21.75
CA ILE A 69 -5.20 -28.47 21.09
C ILE A 69 -4.10 -29.21 21.84
N GLY A 70 -3.36 -30.07 21.13
CA GLY A 70 -2.30 -30.86 21.74
C GLY A 70 -1.02 -30.06 22.05
N PRO A 71 -0.17 -30.56 22.97
CA PRO A 71 1.15 -29.96 23.26
C PRO A 71 2.09 -29.85 22.04
N THR A 72 1.85 -30.63 20.99
CA THR A 72 2.63 -30.59 19.75
C THR A 72 2.24 -29.43 18.85
N ASP A 73 1.02 -28.96 18.97
CA ASP A 73 0.40 -28.00 18.06
C ASP A 73 0.39 -26.61 18.69
N ALA A 74 0.21 -26.53 20.01
CA ALA A 74 0.35 -25.30 20.77
C ALA A 74 1.81 -24.82 20.85
N ALA A 75 2.03 -23.52 20.62
CA ALA A 75 3.34 -22.89 20.71
C ALA A 75 3.92 -22.93 22.13
N ASP A 76 3.07 -22.94 23.16
CA ASP A 76 3.48 -23.01 24.57
C ASP A 76 3.75 -24.44 25.07
N GLY A 77 3.52 -25.44 24.22
CA GLY A 77 3.76 -26.85 24.54
C GLY A 77 2.79 -27.44 25.56
N ARG A 78 1.60 -26.85 25.74
CA ARG A 78 0.57 -27.33 26.68
C ARG A 78 -0.66 -27.82 25.93
N GLU A 79 -1.47 -28.62 26.61
CA GLU A 79 -2.78 -29.01 26.12
C GLU A 79 -3.82 -27.95 26.47
N HIS A 80 -4.72 -27.64 25.53
CA HIS A 80 -5.79 -26.66 25.70
C HIS A 80 -7.13 -27.27 25.25
N PRO A 81 -7.96 -27.78 26.17
CA PRO A 81 -9.31 -28.27 25.80
C PRO A 81 -10.19 -27.10 25.35
N ALA A 82 -11.12 -27.35 24.44
CA ALA A 82 -12.11 -26.36 24.04
C ALA A 82 -12.99 -25.94 25.24
N PRO A 83 -13.36 -24.65 25.34
CA PRO A 83 -14.34 -24.20 26.33
C PRO A 83 -15.70 -24.92 26.21
N ASP A 84 -16.42 -25.04 27.32
CA ASP A 84 -17.82 -25.50 27.27
C ASP A 84 -18.68 -24.56 26.41
N GLY A 85 -19.28 -25.10 25.34
CA GLY A 85 -20.14 -24.34 24.42
C GLY A 85 -19.39 -23.52 23.36
N ALA A 86 -18.08 -23.72 23.22
CA ALA A 86 -17.27 -23.20 22.14
C ALA A 86 -16.53 -24.32 21.42
N GLU A 87 -16.07 -24.02 20.21
CA GLU A 87 -15.19 -24.86 19.42
C GLU A 87 -13.91 -24.11 19.09
N TRP A 88 -12.80 -24.83 18.91
CA TRP A 88 -11.60 -24.22 18.39
C TRP A 88 -11.80 -23.96 16.88
N LEU A 89 -11.53 -22.74 16.42
CA LEU A 89 -11.33 -22.42 15.02
C LEU A 89 -9.82 -22.36 14.77
N THR A 90 -9.33 -23.13 13.81
CA THR A 90 -7.93 -23.05 13.40
C THR A 90 -7.81 -22.07 12.25
N LEU A 91 -6.95 -21.06 12.41
CA LEU A 91 -6.62 -20.10 11.38
C LEU A 91 -5.12 -20.15 11.10
N ASP A 92 -4.77 -20.28 9.84
CA ASP A 92 -3.43 -19.99 9.34
C ASP A 92 -3.52 -18.82 8.38
N TRP A 93 -2.63 -17.84 8.50
CA TRP A 93 -2.62 -16.70 7.61
C TRP A 93 -1.20 -16.39 7.14
N GLU A 94 -1.10 -15.90 5.91
CA GLU A 94 0.14 -15.45 5.29
C GLU A 94 -0.13 -14.25 4.39
N LEU A 95 0.60 -13.16 4.60
CA LEU A 95 0.65 -12.01 3.71
C LEU A 95 1.88 -12.16 2.81
N SER A 96 1.64 -12.37 1.52
CA SER A 96 2.69 -12.37 0.48
C SER A 96 2.88 -10.95 -0.07
N PRO A 97 3.95 -10.21 0.32
CA PRO A 97 4.06 -8.81 -0.06
C PRO A 97 4.23 -8.64 -1.57
N GLY A 98 3.42 -7.76 -2.15
CA GLY A 98 3.41 -7.47 -3.59
C GLY A 98 2.83 -8.58 -4.48
N GLU A 99 2.44 -9.73 -3.94
CA GLU A 99 1.72 -10.75 -4.71
C GLU A 99 0.33 -10.22 -5.13
N GLY A 100 -0.12 -10.57 -6.32
CA GLY A 100 -1.37 -10.07 -6.91
C GLY A 100 -1.29 -8.67 -7.52
N LEU A 101 -0.16 -7.96 -7.37
CA LEU A 101 0.05 -6.62 -7.93
C LEU A 101 0.96 -6.65 -9.16
N ASP A 102 0.71 -5.77 -10.13
CA ASP A 102 1.68 -5.52 -11.19
C ASP A 102 2.99 -4.94 -10.61
N PRO A 103 4.17 -5.25 -11.18
CA PRO A 103 5.44 -4.70 -10.70
C PRO A 103 5.46 -3.18 -10.54
N PHE A 104 4.82 -2.42 -11.46
CA PHE A 104 4.74 -0.97 -11.36
C PHE A 104 3.85 -0.54 -10.19
N GLN A 105 2.65 -1.12 -10.07
CA GLN A 105 1.72 -0.88 -8.97
C GLN A 105 2.34 -1.17 -7.60
N ARG A 106 3.12 -2.25 -7.48
CA ARG A 106 3.90 -2.56 -6.28
C ARG A 106 4.84 -1.42 -5.89
N THR A 107 5.51 -0.77 -6.85
CA THR A 107 6.38 0.40 -6.55
C THR A 107 5.63 1.65 -6.10
N LEU A 108 4.30 1.67 -6.24
CA LEU A 108 3.44 2.78 -5.83
C LEU A 108 2.87 2.54 -4.42
N MET A 109 2.47 1.30 -4.13
CA MET A 109 1.73 0.97 -2.91
C MET A 109 2.59 0.36 -1.81
N GLU A 110 3.79 -0.16 -2.12
CA GLU A 110 4.68 -0.71 -1.10
C GLU A 110 5.18 0.40 -0.14
N ASP A 111 4.95 0.19 1.15
CA ASP A 111 5.50 1.00 2.24
C ASP A 111 6.01 0.09 3.35
N THR A 112 7.28 0.26 3.68
CA THR A 112 7.97 -0.52 4.72
C THR A 112 7.49 -0.20 6.13
N ALA A 113 6.88 0.96 6.34
CA ALA A 113 6.35 1.37 7.63
C ALA A 113 4.93 0.83 7.89
N GLN A 114 4.22 0.41 6.85
CA GLN A 114 2.81 0.03 6.96
C GLN A 114 2.63 -1.38 7.49
N ARG A 115 1.54 -1.54 8.23
CA ARG A 115 1.13 -2.79 8.88
C ARG A 115 -0.32 -3.08 8.55
N THR A 116 -0.58 -4.35 8.30
CA THR A 116 -1.94 -4.89 8.23
C THR A 116 -2.24 -5.52 9.58
N THR A 117 -3.32 -5.09 10.24
CA THR A 117 -3.79 -5.71 11.48
C THR A 117 -4.93 -6.67 11.16
N LEU A 118 -4.90 -7.86 11.77
CA LEU A 118 -5.90 -8.90 11.59
C LEU A 118 -6.63 -9.16 12.91
N GLU A 119 -7.95 -9.13 12.86
CA GLU A 119 -8.84 -9.44 13.98
C GLU A 119 -9.86 -10.49 13.54
N LEU A 120 -10.24 -11.41 14.42
CA LEU A 120 -11.36 -12.32 14.22
C LEU A 120 -12.56 -11.79 14.97
N VAL A 121 -13.68 -11.64 14.27
CA VAL A 121 -14.98 -11.28 14.84
C VAL A 121 -15.91 -12.49 14.73
N ALA A 122 -16.45 -12.92 15.86
CA ALA A 122 -17.45 -13.98 15.92
C ALA A 122 -18.48 -13.67 17.03
N GLY A 123 -19.73 -13.45 16.64
CA GLY A 123 -20.76 -12.93 17.54
C GLY A 123 -20.38 -11.55 18.10
N ASP A 124 -20.35 -11.44 19.43
CA ASP A 124 -19.96 -10.21 20.15
C ASP A 124 -18.46 -10.17 20.52
N ALA A 125 -17.67 -11.18 20.15
CA ALA A 125 -16.25 -11.29 20.50
C ALA A 125 -15.37 -10.80 19.34
N THR A 126 -14.33 -10.03 19.68
CA THR A 126 -13.25 -9.61 18.78
C THR A 126 -11.92 -10.08 19.36
N THR A 127 -11.15 -10.81 18.57
CA THR A 127 -9.86 -11.38 18.97
C THR A 127 -8.76 -10.93 18.02
N GLU A 128 -7.74 -10.25 18.54
CA GLU A 128 -6.58 -9.82 17.75
C GLU A 128 -5.70 -11.03 17.37
N LEU A 129 -5.55 -11.27 16.06
CA LEU A 129 -4.76 -12.39 15.52
C LEU A 129 -3.28 -11.99 15.37
N GLY A 130 -3.03 -10.69 15.14
CA GLY A 130 -1.72 -10.07 15.09
C GLY A 130 -1.57 -9.09 13.93
N ASP A 131 -0.33 -8.65 13.72
CA ASP A 131 0.05 -7.76 12.62
C ASP A 131 0.89 -8.49 11.57
N ALA A 132 0.65 -8.18 10.30
CA ALA A 132 1.48 -8.57 9.16
C ALA A 132 2.24 -7.35 8.61
N PRO A 133 3.59 -7.39 8.48
CA PRO A 133 4.35 -6.29 7.87
C PRO A 133 4.12 -6.21 6.36
N GLY A 134 4.04 -5.00 5.82
CA GLY A 134 3.67 -4.75 4.42
C GLY A 134 4.79 -4.72 3.38
N SER A 135 6.03 -5.16 3.68
CA SER A 135 7.12 -5.05 2.70
C SER A 135 8.02 -6.26 2.61
N THR A 136 8.47 -6.51 1.37
CA THR A 136 9.52 -7.46 1.00
C THR A 136 10.90 -7.15 1.61
N SER A 137 11.09 -5.92 2.08
CA SER A 137 12.35 -5.44 2.66
C SER A 137 12.39 -5.52 4.19
N THR A 138 11.30 -5.99 4.81
CA THR A 138 11.24 -6.21 6.26
C THR A 138 12.30 -7.25 6.67
N PRO A 139 13.03 -7.06 7.78
CA PRO A 139 14.00 -8.06 8.24
C PRO A 139 13.37 -9.45 8.31
N THR A 140 14.13 -10.48 7.92
CA THR A 140 13.71 -11.90 7.91
C THR A 140 13.18 -12.44 9.25
N GLU A 141 13.30 -11.66 10.32
CA GLU A 141 12.81 -11.97 11.67
C GLU A 141 11.34 -11.58 11.88
N VAL A 142 10.74 -10.78 11.00
CA VAL A 142 9.32 -10.40 11.11
C VAL A 142 8.47 -11.39 10.35
N ARG A 143 7.51 -12.00 11.05
CA ARG A 143 6.61 -12.99 10.47
C ARG A 143 5.59 -12.29 9.57
N THR A 144 5.51 -12.75 8.33
CA THR A 144 4.42 -12.43 7.39
C THR A 144 3.23 -13.37 7.53
N GLY A 145 3.30 -14.33 8.46
CA GLY A 145 2.24 -15.31 8.68
C GLY A 145 2.22 -15.89 10.08
N GLY A 146 1.14 -16.59 10.39
CA GLY A 146 0.97 -17.25 11.69
C GLY A 146 -0.22 -18.21 11.74
N THR A 147 -0.04 -19.25 12.54
CA THR A 147 -1.10 -20.20 12.89
C THR A 147 -1.62 -19.87 14.28
N VAL A 148 -2.94 -19.77 14.44
CA VAL A 148 -3.63 -19.51 15.71
C VAL A 148 -4.86 -20.39 15.84
N TYR A 149 -5.21 -20.70 17.08
CA TYR A 149 -6.46 -21.35 17.44
C TYR A 149 -7.28 -20.38 18.27
N VAL A 150 -8.50 -20.10 17.86
CA VAL A 150 -9.39 -19.16 18.55
C VAL A 150 -10.65 -19.88 18.99
N ALA A 151 -11.04 -19.74 20.26
CA ALA A 151 -12.26 -20.33 20.76
C ALA A 151 -13.45 -19.50 20.28
N VAL A 152 -14.34 -20.11 19.50
CA VAL A 152 -15.53 -19.45 18.93
C VAL A 152 -16.78 -20.14 19.47
N ALA A 153 -17.79 -19.36 19.86
CA ALA A 153 -19.05 -19.94 20.30
C ALA A 153 -19.69 -20.77 19.18
N SER A 154 -20.22 -21.95 19.51
CA SER A 154 -20.71 -22.87 18.48
C SER A 154 -21.84 -22.28 17.64
N GLY A 155 -21.73 -22.41 16.32
CA GLY A 155 -22.74 -21.95 15.37
C GLY A 155 -22.69 -20.46 15.03
N GLU A 156 -21.65 -19.75 15.47
CA GLU A 156 -21.33 -18.41 14.96
C GLU A 156 -20.68 -18.50 13.57
N SER A 157 -20.86 -17.45 12.75
CA SER A 157 -20.19 -17.31 11.45
C SER A 157 -19.00 -16.36 11.61
N PRO A 158 -17.76 -16.88 11.69
CA PRO A 158 -16.59 -16.06 11.95
C PRO A 158 -16.18 -15.23 10.72
N VAL A 159 -15.73 -14.01 10.98
CA VAL A 159 -15.28 -13.04 9.98
C VAL A 159 -13.89 -12.56 10.37
N VAL A 160 -12.95 -12.52 9.42
CA VAL A 160 -11.64 -11.89 9.63
C VAL A 160 -11.73 -10.43 9.20
N GLU A 161 -11.58 -9.52 10.14
CA GLU A 161 -11.43 -8.10 9.87
C GLU A 161 -9.96 -7.77 9.62
N VAL A 162 -9.70 -7.16 8.48
CA VAL A 162 -8.37 -6.81 8.00
C VAL A 162 -8.30 -5.30 7.89
N THR A 163 -7.50 -4.68 8.76
CA THR A 163 -7.34 -3.23 8.80
C THR A 163 -6.02 -2.84 8.17
N PHE A 164 -6.09 -1.99 7.14
CA PHE A 164 -4.94 -1.43 6.44
C PHE A 164 -5.08 0.08 6.30
N ASP A 165 -4.10 0.81 6.84
CA ASP A 165 -4.06 2.29 6.87
C ASP A 165 -5.40 2.91 7.32
N GLY A 166 -5.96 2.36 8.40
CA GLY A 166 -7.21 2.83 9.01
C GLY A 166 -8.51 2.42 8.29
N VAL A 167 -8.43 1.67 7.18
CA VAL A 167 -9.60 1.12 6.49
C VAL A 167 -9.72 -0.37 6.77
N THR A 168 -10.90 -0.80 7.21
CA THR A 168 -11.21 -2.19 7.55
C THR A 168 -11.98 -2.87 6.42
N THR A 169 -11.56 -4.07 6.07
CA THR A 169 -12.25 -4.98 5.16
C THR A 169 -12.58 -6.28 5.89
N SER A 170 -13.80 -6.77 5.77
CA SER A 170 -14.29 -7.96 6.44
C SER A 170 -14.32 -9.14 5.46
N LEU A 171 -13.63 -10.23 5.80
CA LEU A 171 -13.58 -11.47 5.04
C LEU A 171 -14.40 -12.56 5.75
N ASP A 172 -15.53 -12.94 5.16
CA ASP A 172 -16.41 -14.00 5.66
C ASP A 172 -15.77 -15.37 5.39
N LEU A 173 -15.52 -16.16 6.44
CA LEU A 173 -14.81 -17.44 6.34
C LEU A 173 -15.69 -18.61 5.84
N ASP A 174 -17.02 -18.45 5.83
CA ASP A 174 -17.91 -19.49 5.30
C ASP A 174 -18.03 -19.38 3.78
N THR A 175 -18.05 -18.15 3.26
CA THR A 175 -18.32 -17.84 1.86
C THR A 175 -17.07 -17.41 1.08
N GLY A 176 -16.04 -16.93 1.78
CA GLY A 176 -14.89 -16.26 1.19
C GLY A 176 -15.18 -14.89 0.60
N SER A 177 -16.35 -14.30 0.89
CA SER A 177 -16.70 -12.98 0.40
C SER A 177 -16.03 -11.88 1.22
N ALA A 178 -15.42 -10.92 0.53
CA ALA A 178 -14.88 -9.71 1.14
C ALA A 178 -15.91 -8.59 1.04
N THR A 179 -16.10 -7.86 2.14
CA THR A 179 -17.00 -6.69 2.22
C THR A 179 -16.29 -5.54 2.91
N GLY A 180 -16.69 -4.30 2.59
CA GLY A 180 -16.08 -3.09 3.14
C GLY A 180 -15.93 -2.02 2.07
N ASP A 181 -15.71 -0.78 2.50
CA ASP A 181 -15.77 0.40 1.63
C ASP A 181 -14.79 0.34 0.44
N ARG A 182 -13.70 -0.41 0.57
CA ARG A 182 -12.61 -0.47 -0.43
C ARG A 182 -12.29 -1.87 -0.95
N ALA A 183 -13.05 -2.89 -0.53
CA ALA A 183 -12.81 -4.28 -0.93
C ALA A 183 -12.92 -4.45 -2.46
N ASP A 184 -14.00 -3.91 -3.05
CA ASP A 184 -14.26 -3.99 -4.49
C ASP A 184 -13.20 -3.25 -5.32
N ALA A 185 -12.64 -2.15 -4.78
CA ALA A 185 -11.67 -1.32 -5.48
C ALA A 185 -10.31 -2.02 -5.66
N LEU A 186 -10.00 -3.01 -4.81
CA LEU A 186 -8.79 -3.82 -4.93
C LEU A 186 -9.02 -5.12 -5.70
N ALA A 187 -10.25 -5.64 -5.75
CA ALA A 187 -10.54 -6.94 -6.38
C ALA A 187 -10.22 -6.98 -7.89
N ASP A 188 -10.31 -5.85 -8.59
CA ASP A 188 -10.06 -5.75 -10.04
C ASP A 188 -9.21 -4.53 -10.39
N LEU A 189 -7.94 -4.55 -9.98
CA LEU A 189 -6.99 -3.50 -10.36
C LEU A 189 -6.67 -3.57 -11.85
N ALA A 190 -6.97 -2.48 -12.57
CA ALA A 190 -6.60 -2.35 -13.97
C ALA A 190 -5.08 -2.43 -14.13
N ALA A 191 -4.62 -3.23 -15.09
CA ALA A 191 -3.20 -3.31 -15.42
C ALA A 191 -2.66 -1.95 -15.88
N PRO A 192 -1.39 -1.60 -15.56
CA PRO A 192 -0.79 -0.37 -16.06
C PRO A 192 -0.72 -0.34 -17.58
N GLU A 193 -1.01 0.81 -18.16
CA GLU A 193 -0.93 1.07 -19.59
C GLU A 193 0.39 1.76 -19.91
N SER A 194 1.09 1.33 -20.97
CA SER A 194 2.35 1.97 -21.39
C SER A 194 2.31 2.34 -22.86
N ALA A 195 2.81 3.54 -23.18
CA ALA A 195 2.90 4.02 -24.55
C ALA A 195 4.06 5.01 -24.75
N GLU A 196 4.36 5.31 -26.01
CA GLU A 196 5.26 6.40 -26.38
C GLU A 196 4.58 7.74 -26.18
N CYS A 197 5.33 8.73 -25.68
CA CYS A 197 4.84 10.10 -25.61
C CYS A 197 4.73 10.70 -27.02
N PRO A 198 3.89 11.73 -27.21
CA PRO A 198 4.00 12.59 -28.38
C PRO A 198 5.39 13.25 -28.42
N PRO A 199 5.86 13.67 -29.61
CA PRO A 199 7.13 14.39 -29.73
C PRO A 199 7.14 15.65 -28.85
N LEU A 200 8.11 15.75 -27.94
CA LEU A 200 8.30 16.94 -27.12
C LEU A 200 8.89 18.07 -27.99
N ARG A 201 8.33 19.26 -27.90
CA ARG A 201 8.72 20.41 -28.74
C ARG A 201 9.13 21.61 -27.91
N GLY A 202 10.15 22.33 -28.38
CA GLY A 202 10.61 23.58 -27.81
C GLY A 202 10.74 24.67 -28.86
N THR A 203 10.46 25.93 -28.50
CA THR A 203 10.57 27.04 -29.46
C THR A 203 12.02 27.29 -29.85
N GLY A 204 12.36 27.08 -31.13
CA GLY A 204 13.72 27.29 -31.65
C GLY A 204 14.72 26.24 -31.19
N VAL A 205 14.23 25.08 -30.72
CA VAL A 205 15.03 23.95 -30.23
C VAL A 205 14.73 22.73 -31.09
N SER A 206 15.76 21.97 -31.43
CA SER A 206 15.65 20.63 -32.01
C SER A 206 16.34 19.64 -31.09
N ALA A 207 15.65 18.61 -30.64
CA ALA A 207 16.22 17.53 -29.82
C ALA A 207 15.65 16.20 -30.31
N ASP A 208 16.45 15.14 -30.25
CA ASP A 208 15.97 13.78 -30.40
C ASP A 208 15.62 13.26 -29.00
N VAL A 209 14.33 13.03 -28.75
CA VAL A 209 13.81 12.69 -27.43
C VAL A 209 13.07 11.38 -27.53
N ALA A 210 13.61 10.35 -26.88
CA ALA A 210 12.85 9.15 -26.60
C ALA A 210 12.04 9.39 -25.32
N CYS A 211 10.71 9.27 -25.40
CA CYS A 211 9.84 9.45 -24.27
C CYS A 211 8.79 8.34 -24.24
N THR A 212 8.63 7.72 -23.08
CA THR A 212 7.58 6.75 -22.79
C THR A 212 6.89 7.11 -21.49
N TYR A 213 5.62 6.76 -21.36
CA TYR A 213 4.90 6.86 -20.10
C TYR A 213 4.24 5.53 -19.74
N THR A 214 4.13 5.28 -18.44
CA THR A 214 3.33 4.21 -17.85
C THR A 214 2.28 4.85 -16.94
N LEU A 215 1.02 4.55 -17.19
CA LEU A 215 -0.14 5.08 -16.47
C LEU A 215 -0.82 3.95 -15.70
N THR A 216 -1.24 4.20 -14.47
CA THR A 216 -2.12 3.28 -13.75
C THR A 216 -3.05 4.06 -12.82
N ARG A 217 -4.10 3.39 -12.35
CA ARG A 217 -4.97 3.89 -11.30
C ARG A 217 -4.94 2.92 -10.14
N VAL A 218 -4.75 3.45 -8.94
CA VAL A 218 -4.69 2.66 -7.69
C VAL A 218 -5.61 3.28 -6.65
N PRO A 219 -6.38 2.50 -5.88
CA PRO A 219 -7.26 3.03 -4.83
C PRO A 219 -6.47 3.56 -3.63
N TYR A 220 -5.22 3.12 -3.49
CA TYR A 220 -4.30 3.44 -2.42
C TYR A 220 -2.96 3.89 -3.00
N LEU A 221 -2.32 4.89 -2.41
CA LEU A 221 -0.97 5.31 -2.77
C LEU A 221 -0.14 5.57 -1.52
N SER A 222 1.05 4.97 -1.44
CA SER A 222 1.95 5.15 -0.31
C SER A 222 2.29 6.64 -0.11
N GLY A 223 2.22 7.10 1.15
CA GLY A 223 2.41 8.49 1.53
C GLY A 223 1.21 9.43 1.30
N GLN A 224 0.21 9.01 0.51
CA GLN A 224 -1.02 9.77 0.27
C GLN A 224 -2.27 9.11 0.88
N GLY A 225 -2.22 7.80 1.10
CA GLY A 225 -3.32 7.02 1.69
C GLY A 225 -4.36 6.58 0.65
N TRP A 226 -5.56 6.30 1.14
CA TRP A 226 -6.72 5.97 0.31
C TRP A 226 -7.25 7.21 -0.43
N SER A 227 -7.57 7.07 -1.72
CA SER A 227 -8.18 8.16 -2.52
C SER A 227 -9.62 8.41 -2.07
N ASP A 228 -10.08 9.67 -2.02
CA ASP A 228 -11.48 10.00 -1.68
C ASP A 228 -12.46 9.81 -2.85
N GLY A 229 -11.94 9.63 -4.08
CA GLY A 229 -12.72 9.54 -5.31
C GLY A 229 -12.51 8.22 -6.06
N ASP A 230 -12.26 8.33 -7.36
CA ASP A 230 -12.17 7.20 -8.29
C ASP A 230 -10.82 6.43 -8.18
N GLY A 231 -9.92 6.85 -7.30
CA GLY A 231 -8.56 6.33 -7.18
C GLY A 231 -7.50 7.37 -7.57
N TRP A 232 -6.27 7.13 -7.13
CA TRP A 232 -5.11 7.90 -7.54
C TRP A 232 -4.70 7.51 -8.96
N THR A 233 -4.67 8.48 -9.87
CA THR A 233 -4.02 8.30 -11.18
C THR A 233 -2.55 8.67 -11.08
N VAL A 234 -1.70 7.74 -11.47
CA VAL A 234 -0.24 7.85 -11.42
C VAL A 234 0.34 7.63 -12.80
N ALA A 235 1.13 8.60 -13.28
CA ALA A 235 1.91 8.47 -14.49
C ALA A 235 3.40 8.49 -14.16
N GLN A 236 4.15 7.50 -14.64
CA GLN A 236 5.61 7.54 -14.66
C GLN A 236 6.07 7.86 -16.08
N VAL A 237 6.79 8.96 -16.25
CA VAL A 237 7.32 9.41 -17.53
C VAL A 237 8.83 9.22 -17.54
N GLU A 238 9.33 8.45 -18.50
CA GLU A 238 10.75 8.30 -18.76
C GLU A 238 11.12 9.08 -20.02
N THR A 239 12.05 10.02 -19.88
CA THR A 239 12.60 10.80 -21.00
C THR A 239 14.10 10.56 -21.12
N ARG A 240 14.58 10.22 -22.32
CA ARG A 240 16.00 10.10 -22.65
C ARG A 240 16.41 11.11 -23.71
N ILE A 241 17.41 11.92 -23.38
CA ILE A 241 17.85 13.05 -24.20
C ILE A 241 19.36 13.22 -24.03
N ASP A 242 20.12 13.00 -25.10
CA ASP A 242 21.58 13.12 -25.06
C ASP A 242 22.05 14.54 -25.40
N SER A 243 21.39 15.20 -26.35
CA SER A 243 21.76 16.54 -26.81
C SER A 243 20.56 17.33 -27.33
N PHE A 244 20.71 18.65 -27.40
CA PHE A 244 19.78 19.54 -28.09
C PHE A 244 20.50 20.59 -28.91
N THR A 245 19.87 21.04 -29.98
CA THR A 245 20.35 22.10 -30.86
C THR A 245 19.50 23.35 -30.69
N ARG A 246 20.13 24.48 -30.40
CA ARG A 246 19.48 25.79 -30.30
C ARG A 246 20.25 26.80 -31.15
N ALA A 247 19.54 27.48 -32.06
CA ALA A 247 20.12 28.46 -32.98
C ALA A 247 21.38 27.96 -33.74
N GLY A 248 21.38 26.68 -34.14
CA GLY A 248 22.48 26.05 -34.88
C GLY A 248 23.71 25.67 -34.05
N THR A 249 23.61 25.71 -32.70
CA THR A 249 24.65 25.24 -31.77
C THR A 249 24.12 24.02 -31.03
N THR A 250 24.94 22.97 -30.93
CA THR A 250 24.61 21.70 -30.28
C THR A 250 25.15 21.70 -28.85
N TYR A 251 24.33 21.22 -27.92
CA TYR A 251 24.62 21.16 -26.50
C TYR A 251 24.43 19.73 -25.99
N ASP A 252 25.44 19.18 -25.31
CA ASP A 252 25.32 17.92 -24.57
C ASP A 252 24.57 18.18 -23.27
N VAL A 253 23.52 17.41 -23.00
CA VAL A 253 22.69 17.57 -21.80
C VAL A 253 23.53 17.29 -20.55
N GLN A 254 23.49 18.21 -19.58
CA GLN A 254 24.13 18.06 -18.28
C GLN A 254 23.12 17.90 -17.14
N GLY A 255 21.87 18.25 -17.36
CA GLY A 255 20.79 18.08 -16.39
C GLY A 255 19.43 18.37 -17.01
N ALA A 256 18.38 17.84 -16.37
CA ALA A 256 17.00 18.02 -16.78
C ALA A 256 16.11 18.24 -15.55
N GLU A 257 15.30 19.30 -15.58
CA GLU A 257 14.28 19.57 -14.57
C GLU A 257 12.90 19.16 -15.13
N ASP A 258 12.02 18.71 -14.24
CA ASP A 258 10.64 18.33 -14.55
C ASP A 258 9.65 19.39 -14.06
N ALA A 259 8.63 19.65 -14.88
CA ALA A 259 7.45 20.43 -14.50
C ALA A 259 6.16 19.78 -15.05
N SER A 260 6.13 18.45 -15.12
CA SER A 260 5.01 17.68 -15.65
C SER A 260 3.81 17.72 -14.72
N GLY A 261 2.62 17.54 -15.27
CA GLY A 261 1.37 17.68 -14.53
C GLY A 261 0.17 17.09 -15.25
N PHE A 262 -0.95 16.99 -14.55
CA PHE A 262 -2.23 16.56 -15.12
C PHE A 262 -3.15 17.78 -15.32
N ASP A 263 -3.90 17.81 -16.43
CA ASP A 263 -4.89 18.83 -16.77
C ASP A 263 -4.39 20.29 -16.62
N GLY A 264 -3.14 20.57 -16.99
CA GLY A 264 -2.52 21.89 -16.84
C GLY A 264 -2.28 22.32 -15.38
N THR A 265 -2.54 21.46 -14.40
CA THR A 265 -2.09 21.65 -13.03
C THR A 265 -0.67 21.16 -12.90
N THR A 266 0.23 21.98 -12.36
CA THR A 266 1.52 21.49 -11.89
C THR A 266 1.25 20.62 -10.66
N GLY A 267 0.92 19.35 -10.90
CA GLY A 267 0.85 18.34 -9.85
C GLY A 267 2.21 18.23 -9.16
N GLU A 268 2.25 17.56 -8.01
CA GLU A 268 3.51 17.20 -7.37
C GLU A 268 4.22 16.14 -8.23
N SER A 269 4.96 16.58 -9.25
CA SER A 269 5.88 15.68 -9.91
C SER A 269 7.09 15.43 -9.02
N THR A 270 7.47 14.17 -8.91
CA THR A 270 8.63 13.72 -8.15
C THR A 270 9.61 13.03 -9.09
N VAL A 271 10.89 13.38 -8.95
CA VAL A 271 11.97 12.69 -9.68
C VAL A 271 12.24 11.36 -8.98
N VAL A 272 12.07 10.25 -9.71
CA VAL A 272 12.26 8.88 -9.21
C VAL A 272 13.66 8.36 -9.51
N ASP A 273 14.20 8.67 -10.69
CA ASP A 273 15.57 8.35 -11.09
C ASP A 273 16.09 9.48 -11.98
N GLU A 274 17.31 9.95 -11.70
CA GLU A 274 17.98 10.98 -12.47
C GLU A 274 19.37 10.50 -12.87
N ARG A 275 19.58 10.41 -14.17
CA ARG A 275 20.88 10.12 -14.80
C ARG A 275 21.15 11.21 -15.84
N LEU A 276 22.41 11.38 -16.19
CA LEU A 276 22.85 12.48 -17.08
C LEU A 276 21.99 12.66 -18.35
N THR A 277 21.53 11.57 -18.96
CA THR A 277 20.73 11.60 -20.19
C THR A 277 19.35 10.95 -20.04
N SER A 278 18.93 10.63 -18.81
CA SER A 278 17.66 9.95 -18.55
C SER A 278 17.01 10.50 -17.29
N LEU A 279 15.76 10.92 -17.41
CA LEU A 279 14.96 11.41 -16.28
C LEU A 279 13.67 10.60 -16.19
N VAL A 280 13.44 10.00 -15.03
CA VAL A 280 12.20 9.27 -14.70
C VAL A 280 11.44 10.09 -13.65
N THR A 281 10.25 10.55 -14.01
CA THR A 281 9.41 11.38 -13.14
C THR A 281 8.09 10.68 -12.89
N ARG A 282 7.53 10.86 -11.70
CA ARG A 282 6.21 10.38 -11.33
C ARG A 282 5.29 11.57 -11.09
N VAL A 283 4.14 11.58 -11.74
CA VAL A 283 3.09 12.58 -11.58
C VAL A 283 1.90 11.88 -10.97
N VAL A 284 1.28 12.50 -9.97
CA VAL A 284 0.16 11.94 -9.20
C VAL A 284 -0.97 12.95 -9.15
N VAL A 285 -2.21 12.48 -9.31
CA VAL A 285 -3.42 13.24 -9.04
C VAL A 285 -4.53 12.31 -8.55
N ASP A 286 -5.44 12.81 -7.72
CA ASP A 286 -6.66 12.08 -7.37
C ASP A 286 -7.71 12.22 -8.48
N GLY A 287 -8.34 11.11 -8.88
CA GLY A 287 -9.39 11.07 -9.89
C GLY A 287 -8.93 10.74 -11.31
N ASN A 288 -9.69 11.21 -12.30
CA ASN A 288 -9.56 10.80 -13.70
C ASN A 288 -9.15 11.99 -14.58
N PRO A 289 -7.86 12.35 -14.64
CA PRO A 289 -7.41 13.44 -15.46
C PRO A 289 -7.63 13.14 -16.95
N SER A 290 -7.87 14.17 -17.74
CA SER A 290 -8.07 14.07 -19.18
C SER A 290 -6.78 14.22 -19.98
N THR A 291 -5.78 14.91 -19.43
CA THR A 291 -4.48 15.09 -20.08
C THR A 291 -3.32 14.92 -19.11
N LEU A 292 -2.21 14.43 -19.63
CA LEU A 292 -0.89 14.47 -19.00
C LEU A 292 0.01 15.41 -19.80
N ASP A 293 0.37 16.54 -19.20
CA ASP A 293 1.30 17.51 -19.74
C ASP A 293 2.72 17.16 -19.29
N ILE A 294 3.60 16.92 -20.26
CA ILE A 294 5.01 16.59 -20.05
C ILE A 294 5.82 17.85 -20.34
N ALA A 295 6.54 18.35 -19.34
CA ALA A 295 7.40 19.52 -19.47
C ALA A 295 8.80 19.23 -18.94
N ARG A 296 9.82 19.58 -19.72
CA ARG A 296 11.24 19.40 -19.40
C ARG A 296 12.01 20.67 -19.62
N THR A 297 12.82 21.07 -18.65
CA THR A 297 13.84 22.12 -18.82
C THR A 297 15.20 21.45 -18.85
N LEU A 298 15.84 21.48 -20.01
CA LEU A 298 17.19 20.95 -20.21
C LEU A 298 18.22 22.03 -19.94
N THR A 299 19.33 21.64 -19.35
CA THR A 299 20.57 22.42 -19.32
C THR A 299 21.67 21.63 -20.01
N GLY A 300 22.52 22.31 -20.78
CA GLY A 300 23.57 21.65 -21.53
C GLY A 300 24.79 22.52 -21.75
N LEU A 301 25.90 21.86 -22.04
CA LEU A 301 27.18 22.48 -22.40
C LEU A 301 27.42 22.34 -23.89
N ARG A 302 27.94 23.40 -24.51
CA ARG A 302 28.19 23.46 -25.94
C ARG A 302 29.17 22.37 -26.36
N ALA A 303 28.70 21.50 -27.24
CA ALA A 303 29.49 20.46 -27.89
C ALA A 303 30.03 20.92 -29.26
N ASP A 304 29.20 21.66 -30.02
CA ASP A 304 29.54 22.15 -31.36
C ASP A 304 28.80 23.46 -31.70
N GLY A 305 29.38 24.28 -32.58
CA GLY A 305 28.80 25.56 -33.04
C GLY A 305 29.39 26.83 -32.40
N GLN A 306 28.67 27.96 -32.55
CA GLN A 306 29.15 29.30 -32.15
C GLN A 306 28.31 29.99 -31.04
N GLY A 307 27.34 29.29 -30.46
CA GLY A 307 26.50 29.81 -29.36
C GLY A 307 27.25 29.98 -28.03
N PRO A 308 26.56 30.36 -26.94
CA PRO A 308 27.15 30.42 -25.59
C PRO A 308 27.70 29.06 -25.13
N GLU A 309 28.55 29.07 -24.09
CA GLU A 309 29.15 27.86 -23.51
C GLU A 309 28.10 26.95 -22.87
N ASP A 310 27.11 27.55 -22.23
CA ASP A 310 25.95 26.90 -21.63
C ASP A 310 24.66 27.38 -22.30
N ALA A 311 23.64 26.52 -22.29
CA ALA A 311 22.29 26.90 -22.71
C ALA A 311 21.24 26.08 -21.98
N SER A 312 20.03 26.64 -21.94
CA SER A 312 18.82 25.91 -21.55
C SER A 312 17.83 25.77 -22.70
N ALA A 313 16.96 24.77 -22.61
CA ALA A 313 15.88 24.54 -23.54
C ALA A 313 14.65 23.99 -22.81
N GLU A 314 13.47 24.51 -23.14
CA GLU A 314 12.19 23.98 -22.65
C GLU A 314 11.56 23.11 -23.73
N LEU A 315 11.13 21.91 -23.36
CA LEU A 315 10.43 20.96 -24.22
C LEU A 315 9.11 20.58 -23.58
N THR A 316 8.02 20.62 -24.36
CA THR A 316 6.68 20.29 -23.89
C THR A 316 5.95 19.33 -24.83
N GLY A 317 5.08 18.49 -24.28
CA GLY A 317 4.14 17.65 -25.02
C GLY A 317 2.92 17.32 -24.15
N THR A 318 1.80 16.96 -24.78
CA THR A 318 0.54 16.65 -24.07
C THR A 318 0.00 15.32 -24.56
N VAL A 319 -0.20 14.39 -23.63
CA VAL A 319 -0.85 13.09 -23.84
C VAL A 319 -2.34 13.24 -23.50
N GLU A 320 -3.22 12.84 -24.41
CA GLU A 320 -4.65 12.72 -24.14
C GLU A 320 -4.90 11.37 -23.44
N LEU A 321 -5.62 11.38 -22.32
CA LEU A 321 -5.97 10.21 -21.52
C LEU A 321 -7.43 9.83 -21.83
N GLY A 322 -7.65 8.54 -22.11
CA GLY A 322 -8.94 7.98 -22.54
C GLY A 322 -9.82 7.50 -21.40
#